data_AF-A0A7C3NNM7-F1
#
_entry.id   AF-A0A7C3NNM7-F1
#
_cell.length_a   1.000
_cell.length_b   1.000
_cell.length_c   1.000
_cell.angle_alpha   90.00
_cell.angle_beta   90.00
_cell.angle_gamma   90.00
#
_symmetry.space_group_name_H-M   'P 1'
#
loop_
_entity.id
_entity.type
_entity.pdbx_description
1 polymer ?
#
loop_
_entity_poly.entity_id
_entity_poly.type
_entity_poly.pdbx_seq_one_letter_code
_entity_poly.pdbx_strand_id
1 'polypeptide(L)'
;MARGHHDIGGLPGAGAIDTTEHQLADWEILADAVNQALGARGVKRTDEMRRAREEMDSSAYRDMTYYERWIASIETILIEKKILSKEEIDSKVAEIEVKWGEP
;
A
#
# COMPACT_ATOMS: atom_id res chain seq x y z
N MET A 1 -15.95 2.86 -19.70
CA MET A 1 -15.19 2.28 -18.58
C MET A 1 -16.02 2.47 -17.32
N ALA A 2 -16.01 1.50 -16.41
CA ALA A 2 -16.58 1.71 -15.08
C ALA A 2 -15.73 2.72 -14.30
N ARG A 3 -16.36 3.49 -13.41
CA ARG A 3 -15.68 4.42 -12.50
C ARG A 3 -14.74 3.64 -11.56
N GLY A 4 -13.50 4.10 -11.39
CA GLY A 4 -12.58 3.55 -10.41
C GLY A 4 -12.95 3.94 -8.98
N HIS A 5 -12.62 3.11 -7.99
CA HIS A 5 -12.95 3.37 -6.57
C HIS A 5 -12.29 4.61 -5.97
N HIS A 6 -11.25 5.14 -6.61
CA HIS A 6 -10.60 6.39 -6.21
C HIS A 6 -11.37 7.64 -6.68
N ASP A 7 -12.23 7.51 -7.70
CA ASP A 7 -12.98 8.62 -8.31
C ASP A 7 -14.31 8.85 -7.58
N ILE A 8 -14.21 9.30 -6.32
CA ILE A 8 -15.37 9.54 -5.44
C ILE A 8 -15.83 11.00 -5.40
N GLY A 9 -15.22 11.86 -6.22
CA GLY A 9 -15.51 13.30 -6.25
C GLY A 9 -16.98 13.58 -6.54
N GLY A 10 -17.64 14.34 -5.66
CA GLY A 10 -19.04 14.73 -5.83
C GLY A 10 -20.07 13.65 -5.50
N LEU A 11 -19.65 12.48 -4.98
CA LEU A 11 -20.58 11.47 -4.51
C LEU A 11 -21.27 11.90 -3.21
N PRO A 12 -22.59 11.71 -3.07
CA PRO A 12 -23.29 11.94 -1.81
C PRO A 12 -22.98 10.82 -0.79
N GLY A 13 -23.21 11.07 0.49
CA GLY A 13 -23.19 10.03 1.53
C GLY A 13 -21.87 9.83 2.27
N ALA A 14 -20.87 10.70 2.08
CA ALA A 14 -19.59 10.62 2.81
C ALA A 14 -19.68 10.96 4.31
N GLY A 15 -20.75 11.64 4.74
CA GLY A 15 -20.92 12.06 6.13
C GLY A 15 -19.99 13.20 6.55
N ALA A 16 -19.86 13.41 7.85
CA ALA A 16 -18.92 14.35 8.42
C ALA A 16 -17.48 13.79 8.37
N ILE A 17 -16.50 14.67 8.23
CA ILE A 17 -15.08 14.29 8.24
C ILE A 17 -14.66 14.01 9.68
N ASP A 18 -14.02 12.86 9.90
CA ASP A 18 -13.26 12.63 11.13
C ASP A 18 -11.95 13.42 11.07
N THR A 19 -11.77 14.35 12.00
CA THR A 19 -10.58 15.22 12.10
C THR A 19 -9.73 14.87 13.32
N THR A 20 -9.97 13.74 13.96
CA THR A 20 -9.13 13.27 15.07
C THR A 20 -7.70 13.01 14.57
N GLU A 21 -6.72 13.22 15.45
CA GLU A 21 -5.33 12.97 15.12
C GLU A 21 -5.08 11.46 15.04
N HIS A 22 -4.57 10.99 13.91
CA HIS A 22 -4.09 9.62 13.75
C HIS A 22 -2.67 9.51 14.29
N GLN A 23 -2.50 8.74 15.37
CA GLN A 23 -1.18 8.41 15.91
C GLN A 23 -0.54 7.35 15.02
N LEU A 24 0.59 7.69 14.40
CA LEU A 24 1.30 6.78 13.52
C LEU A 24 1.94 5.64 14.31
N ALA A 25 1.71 4.41 13.86
CA ALA A 25 2.45 3.25 14.33
C ALA A 25 3.86 3.24 13.72
N ASP A 26 4.81 2.60 14.41
CA ASP A 26 6.21 2.49 13.95
C ASP A 26 6.32 1.90 12.53
N TRP A 27 5.45 0.95 12.19
CA TRP A 27 5.45 0.34 10.86
C TRP A 27 4.92 1.28 9.77
N GLU A 28 4.03 2.22 10.09
CA GLU A 28 3.51 3.22 9.15
C GLU A 28 4.61 4.22 8.78
N ILE A 29 5.42 4.61 9.77
CA ILE A 29 6.62 5.44 9.56
C ILE A 29 7.62 4.71 8.68
N LEU A 30 7.85 3.41 8.95
CA LEU A 30 8.73 2.58 8.13
C LEU A 30 8.21 2.43 6.69
N ALA A 31 6.90 2.25 6.52
CA ALA A 31 6.26 2.15 5.21
C ALA A 31 6.47 3.41 4.37
N ASP A 32 6.30 4.59 4.97
CA ASP A 32 6.62 5.85 4.31
C ASP A 32 8.12 5.96 3.96
N ALA A 33 9.01 5.63 4.91
CA ALA A 33 10.45 5.69 4.68
C ALA A 33 10.89 4.79 3.50
N VAL A 34 10.35 3.57 3.40
CA VAL A 34 10.59 2.66 2.27
C VAL A 34 10.06 3.26 0.97
N ASN A 35 8.83 3.78 0.97
CA ASN A 35 8.24 4.45 -0.20
C ASN A 35 9.11 5.61 -0.69
N GLN A 36 9.60 6.45 0.22
CA GLN A 36 10.46 7.58 -0.10
C GLN A 36 11.82 7.12 -0.63
N ALA A 37 12.46 6.13 0.01
CA ALA A 37 13.75 5.60 -0.41
C ALA A 37 13.71 5.01 -1.83
N LEU A 38 12.69 4.22 -2.16
CA LEU A 38 12.50 3.66 -3.50
C LEU A 38 12.27 4.77 -4.55
N GLY A 39 11.53 5.82 -4.19
CA GLY A 39 11.31 6.99 -5.05
C GLY A 39 12.61 7.75 -5.32
N ALA A 40 13.39 8.04 -4.28
CA ALA A 40 14.67 8.74 -4.39
C ALA A 40 15.69 7.98 -5.24
N ARG A 41 15.60 6.64 -5.28
CA ARG A 41 16.44 5.77 -6.12
C ARG A 41 15.90 5.59 -7.55
N GLY A 42 14.76 6.17 -7.88
CA GLY A 42 14.12 6.02 -9.20
C GLY A 42 13.52 4.64 -9.45
N VAL A 43 13.38 3.80 -8.41
CA VAL A 43 12.76 2.47 -8.53
C VAL A 43 11.27 2.58 -8.83
N LYS A 44 10.61 3.64 -8.36
CA LYS A 44 9.20 3.94 -8.63
C LYS A 44 8.98 5.42 -8.85
N ARG A 45 7.88 5.75 -9.54
CA ARG A 45 7.34 7.11 -9.69
C ARG A 45 6.01 7.25 -8.95
N THR A 46 5.59 8.48 -8.72
CA THR A 46 4.30 8.76 -8.06
C THR A 46 3.12 8.23 -8.87
N ASP A 47 3.17 8.30 -10.20
CA ASP A 47 2.08 7.83 -11.05
C ASP A 47 1.96 6.31 -11.08
N GLU A 48 3.09 5.59 -10.94
CA GLU A 48 3.08 4.12 -10.78
C GLU A 48 2.40 3.73 -9.47
N MET A 49 2.67 4.46 -8.38
CA MET A 49 2.00 4.27 -7.08
C MET A 49 0.51 4.58 -7.13
N ARG A 50 0.11 5.61 -7.88
CA ARG A 50 -1.31 5.92 -8.09
C ARG A 50 -1.99 4.77 -8.81
N ARG A 51 -1.48 4.38 -9.98
CA ARG A 51 -2.01 3.26 -10.77
C ARG A 51 -2.15 1.99 -9.93
N ALA A 52 -1.09 1.59 -9.22
CA ALA A 52 -1.12 0.36 -8.43
C ALA A 52 -2.25 0.35 -7.37
N ARG A 53 -2.50 1.46 -6.67
CA ARG A 53 -3.62 1.58 -5.71
C ARG A 53 -4.99 1.68 -6.38
N GLU A 54 -5.04 2.32 -7.53
CA GLU A 54 -6.26 2.60 -8.29
C GLU A 54 -6.74 1.38 -9.08
N GLU A 55 -5.85 0.41 -9.34
CA GLU A 55 -6.13 -0.88 -9.95
C GLU A 55 -6.38 -2.01 -8.93
N MET A 56 -6.21 -1.73 -7.62
CA MET A 56 -6.55 -2.70 -6.56
C MET A 56 -8.00 -3.16 -6.65
N ASP A 57 -8.26 -4.40 -6.20
CA ASP A 57 -9.63 -4.84 -6.03
C ASP A 57 -10.39 -3.88 -5.12
N SER A 58 -11.63 -3.59 -5.49
CA SER A 58 -12.43 -2.57 -4.82
C SER A 58 -12.74 -2.91 -3.36
N SER A 59 -12.83 -4.20 -3.01
CA SER A 59 -12.97 -4.63 -1.61
C SER A 59 -11.68 -4.40 -0.84
N ALA A 60 -10.54 -4.86 -1.37
CA ALA A 60 -9.23 -4.66 -0.77
C ALA A 60 -8.92 -3.18 -0.52
N TYR A 61 -9.26 -2.29 -1.47
CA TYR A 61 -9.05 -0.85 -1.29
C TYR A 61 -9.86 -0.25 -0.12
N ARG A 62 -11.05 -0.77 0.14
CA ARG A 62 -11.92 -0.29 1.23
C ARG A 62 -11.51 -0.86 2.58
N ASP A 63 -11.07 -2.11 2.61
CA ASP A 63 -10.76 -2.82 3.84
C ASP A 63 -9.36 -2.47 4.37
N MET A 64 -8.43 -2.11 3.47
CA MET A 64 -7.08 -1.68 3.85
C MET A 64 -7.04 -0.23 4.34
N THR A 65 -6.26 -0.02 5.40
CA THR A 65 -5.85 1.30 5.90
C THR A 65 -5.00 2.05 4.87
N TYR A 66 -4.69 3.32 5.16
CA TYR A 66 -3.95 4.18 4.25
C TYR A 66 -2.54 3.63 3.91
N TYR A 67 -1.78 3.25 4.94
CA TYR A 67 -0.40 2.77 4.75
C TYR A 67 -0.33 1.31 4.28
N GLU A 68 -1.34 0.47 4.57
CA GLU A 68 -1.43 -0.88 3.98
C GLU A 68 -1.54 -0.81 2.46
N ARG A 69 -2.39 0.09 1.95
CA ARG A 69 -2.50 0.32 0.49
C ARG A 69 -1.18 0.79 -0.12
N TRP A 70 -0.35 1.52 0.63
CA TRP A 70 0.96 1.93 0.15
C TRP A 70 1.91 0.74 0.03
N ILE A 71 2.03 -0.09 1.06
CA ILE A 71 2.90 -1.25 1.05
C ILE A 71 2.49 -2.26 -0.03
N ALA A 72 1.20 -2.58 -0.13
CA ALA A 72 0.69 -3.49 -1.16
C ALA A 72 0.97 -2.97 -2.60
N SER A 73 0.95 -1.65 -2.79
CA SER A 73 1.30 -1.04 -4.08
C SER A 73 2.79 -1.11 -4.38
N ILE A 74 3.64 -0.93 -3.35
CA ILE A 74 5.09 -1.06 -3.48
C ILE A 74 5.44 -2.50 -3.86
N GLU A 75 4.86 -3.49 -3.18
CA GLU A 75 5.01 -4.91 -3.51
C GLU A 75 4.65 -5.16 -4.98
N THR A 76 3.48 -4.69 -5.42
CA THR A 76 3.03 -4.81 -6.82
C THR A 76 4.07 -4.26 -7.81
N ILE A 77 4.57 -3.05 -7.55
CA ILE A 77 5.55 -2.41 -8.44
C ILE A 77 6.89 -3.16 -8.46
N LEU A 78 7.36 -3.65 -7.31
CA LEU A 78 8.61 -4.40 -7.22
C LEU A 78 8.53 -5.73 -7.97
N ILE A 79 7.37 -6.40 -7.90
CA ILE A 79 7.07 -7.64 -8.63
C ILE A 79 7.01 -7.39 -10.13
N GLU A 80 6.24 -6.38 -10.58
CA GLU A 80 6.11 -6.04 -12.01
C GLU A 80 7.47 -5.69 -12.65
N LYS A 81 8.34 -5.02 -11.87
CA LYS A 81 9.70 -4.66 -12.30
C LYS A 81 10.70 -5.79 -12.13
N LYS A 82 10.28 -6.96 -11.61
CA LYS A 82 11.12 -8.14 -11.38
C LYS A 82 12.31 -7.86 -10.46
N ILE A 83 12.15 -6.91 -9.54
CA ILE A 83 13.15 -6.60 -8.51
C ILE A 83 13.04 -7.62 -7.37
N LEU A 84 11.80 -8.04 -7.08
CA LEU A 84 11.48 -9.15 -6.19
C LEU A 84 10.45 -10.04 -6.89
N SER A 85 10.40 -11.32 -6.54
CA SER A 85 9.29 -12.21 -6.86
C SER A 85 8.31 -12.30 -5.67
N LYS A 86 7.09 -12.74 -5.95
CA LYS A 86 6.12 -13.01 -4.88
C LYS A 86 6.63 -14.07 -3.91
N GLU A 87 7.28 -15.11 -4.44
CA GLU A 87 7.83 -16.21 -3.66
C GLU A 87 8.96 -15.75 -2.74
N GLU A 88 9.81 -14.80 -3.18
CA GLU A 88 10.85 -14.21 -2.33
C GLU A 88 10.24 -13.43 -1.16
N ILE A 89 9.17 -12.69 -1.42
CA ILE A 89 8.45 -11.93 -0.39
C ILE A 89 7.78 -12.88 0.60
N ASP A 90 6.96 -13.82 0.11
CA ASP A 90 6.23 -14.78 0.94
C ASP A 90 7.19 -15.63 1.78
N SER A 91 8.32 -16.07 1.20
CA SER A 91 9.35 -16.80 1.95
C SER A 91 9.96 -15.95 3.06
N LYS A 92 10.18 -14.66 2.80
CA LYS A 92 10.75 -13.75 3.80
C LYS A 92 9.77 -13.45 4.93
N VAL A 93 8.48 -13.31 4.60
CA VAL A 93 7.40 -13.16 5.61
C VAL A 93 7.37 -14.38 6.52
N ALA A 94 7.36 -15.60 5.96
CA ALA A 94 7.36 -16.83 6.77
C ALA A 94 8.60 -16.96 7.67
N GLU A 95 9.80 -16.61 7.17
CA GLU A 95 11.03 -16.59 7.99
C GLU A 95 10.90 -15.61 9.16
N ILE A 96 10.32 -14.45 8.89
CA ILE A 96 10.13 -13.37 9.84
C ILE A 96 9.09 -13.75 10.91
N GLU A 97 7.97 -14.36 10.54
CA GLU A 97 6.93 -14.86 11.45
C GLU A 97 7.52 -15.88 12.44
N VAL A 98 8.29 -16.84 11.94
CA VAL A 98 9.01 -17.83 12.78
C VAL A 98 9.95 -17.14 13.77
N LYS A 99 10.60 -16.05 13.37
CA LYS A 99 11.56 -15.32 14.20
C LYS A 99 10.89 -14.44 15.25
N TRP A 100 9.72 -13.87 14.95
CA TRP A 100 9.01 -12.97 15.86
C TRP A 100 8.09 -13.69 16.85
N GLY A 101 7.66 -14.92 16.55
CA GLY A 101 7.01 -15.79 17.51
C GLY A 101 5.71 -15.22 18.08
N GLU A 102 4.67 -15.19 17.25
CA GLU A 102 3.36 -15.67 17.69
C GLU A 102 2.94 -16.80 16.72
N PRO A 103 2.23 -17.83 17.21
CA PRO A 103 1.92 -19.04 16.45
C PRO A 103 1.10 -18.81 15.18
#